data_AF-A0A929C2L2-F1
#
_entry.id   AF-A0A929C2L2-F1
#
_cell.length_a   1.000
_cell.length_b   1.000
_cell.length_c   1.000
_cell.angle_alpha   90.00
_cell.angle_beta   90.00
_cell.angle_gamma   90.00
#
_symmetry.space_group_name_H-M   'P 1'
#
loop_
_entity.id
_entity.type
_entity.pdbx_description
1 polymer ?
#
loop_
_entity_poly.entity_id
_entity_poly.type
_entity_poly.pdbx_seq_one_letter_code
_entity_poly.pdbx_strand_id
1 'polypeptide(L)'
;DGKTADRFWTLDPIDGTKGFLRGDQYVTALALLEAGQVAVGALGCPNLNHQLEPEIGGEGVVVVAIRGQGCWALSMEGRSLGKLSVSTITDPGQARVLRSFESGHTDSGKLEQIIEHLGTAHPPVLMDSQAKYALMAAGKGDLLFRLLSPAQPGYVEKIWDQAAGSIVVEEAGGKVTDLSGKTLDFTRGRGLTENIGVLASNRHLHDHALEIVRSVGADRRQEGV
;
A
#
# COMPACT_ATOMS: atom_id res chain seq x y z
N ASP A 1 21.51 -18.36 5.19
CA ASP A 1 20.74 -18.93 6.32
C ASP A 1 19.41 -18.20 6.58
N GLY A 2 18.97 -17.27 5.72
CA GLY A 2 17.64 -16.62 5.84
C GLY A 2 17.45 -15.69 7.05
N LYS A 3 18.42 -15.60 7.97
CA LYS A 3 18.38 -14.70 9.11
C LYS A 3 18.47 -13.25 8.64
N THR A 4 17.43 -12.47 8.91
CA THR A 4 17.47 -11.01 8.82
C THR A 4 18.37 -10.49 9.93
N ALA A 5 19.21 -9.51 9.60
CA ALA A 5 19.94 -8.77 10.63
C ALA A 5 18.95 -7.98 11.49
N ASP A 6 19.34 -7.61 12.72
CA ASP A 6 18.51 -6.80 13.60
C ASP A 6 18.22 -5.41 13.01
N ARG A 7 19.09 -4.91 12.13
CA ARG A 7 18.92 -3.65 11.41
C ARG A 7 19.35 -3.81 9.96
N PHE A 8 18.47 -3.49 9.02
CA PHE A 8 18.78 -3.55 7.58
C PHE A 8 17.87 -2.66 6.75
N TRP A 9 18.35 -2.29 5.56
CA TRP A 9 17.56 -1.60 4.55
C TRP A 9 16.93 -2.60 3.58
N THR A 10 15.70 -2.33 3.18
CA THR A 10 15.04 -2.98 2.04
C THR A 10 14.73 -1.91 0.99
N LEU A 11 14.97 -2.24 -0.28
CA LEU A 11 14.85 -1.31 -1.40
C LEU A 11 14.14 -2.01 -2.55
N ASP A 12 13.11 -1.38 -3.08
CA ASP A 12 12.68 -1.59 -4.47
C ASP A 12 13.09 -0.35 -5.29
N PRO A 13 14.07 -0.48 -6.21
CA PRO A 13 14.52 0.66 -7.00
C PRO A 13 13.43 1.18 -7.95
N ILE A 14 12.57 0.30 -8.47
CA ILE A 14 11.50 0.63 -9.42
C ILE A 14 10.30 -0.30 -9.15
N ASP A 15 9.53 0.05 -8.12
CA ASP A 15 8.25 -0.57 -7.87
C ASP A 15 7.21 -0.06 -8.88
N GLY A 16 6.42 -0.98 -9.43
CA GLY A 16 5.55 -0.72 -10.56
C GLY A 16 6.28 -0.69 -11.90
N THR A 17 7.23 -1.60 -12.14
CA THR A 17 8.02 -1.69 -13.39
C THR A 17 7.18 -1.62 -14.67
N LYS A 18 5.97 -2.22 -14.67
CA LYS A 18 5.05 -2.11 -15.82
C LYS A 18 4.51 -0.69 -16.03
N GLY A 19 4.19 0.01 -14.94
CA GLY A 19 3.81 1.43 -14.97
C GLY A 19 4.97 2.28 -15.48
N PHE A 20 6.20 2.05 -15.00
CA PHE A 20 7.40 2.71 -15.52
C PHE A 20 7.57 2.50 -17.04
N LEU A 21 7.44 1.26 -17.52
CA LEU A 21 7.55 0.94 -18.96
C LEU A 21 6.45 1.60 -19.82
N ARG A 22 5.27 1.86 -19.24
CA ARG A 22 4.19 2.60 -19.91
C ARG A 22 4.36 4.13 -19.85
N GLY A 23 5.28 4.63 -19.03
CA GLY A 23 5.37 6.06 -18.71
C GLY A 23 4.36 6.53 -17.66
N ASP A 24 3.70 5.62 -16.96
CA ASP A 24 2.73 5.89 -15.89
C ASP A 24 3.45 6.02 -14.52
N GLN A 25 2.73 5.77 -13.42
CA GLN A 25 3.24 5.85 -12.05
C GLN A 25 4.23 4.72 -11.73
N TYR A 26 5.32 5.07 -11.06
CA TYR A 26 6.28 4.16 -10.46
C TYR A 26 6.90 4.81 -9.22
N VAL A 27 7.52 3.99 -8.37
CA VAL A 27 8.11 4.46 -7.12
C VAL A 27 9.48 3.84 -6.88
N THR A 28 10.42 4.65 -6.38
CA THR A 28 11.59 4.11 -5.68
C THR A 28 11.24 4.03 -4.19
N ALA A 29 11.17 2.81 -3.65
CA ALA A 29 10.70 2.54 -2.30
C ALA A 29 11.86 2.07 -1.41
N LEU A 30 12.15 2.81 -0.34
CA LEU A 30 13.22 2.49 0.60
C LEU A 30 12.67 2.43 2.01
N ALA A 31 13.04 1.39 2.77
CA ALA A 31 12.69 1.30 4.19
C ALA A 31 13.85 0.78 5.02
N LEU A 32 13.97 1.32 6.23
CA LEU A 32 14.85 0.81 7.29
C LEU A 32 14.02 -0.04 8.25
N LEU A 33 14.45 -1.28 8.45
CA LEU A 33 13.90 -2.17 9.46
C LEU A 33 14.86 -2.25 10.65
N GLU A 34 14.30 -2.19 11.86
CA GLU A 34 15.00 -2.34 13.14
C GLU A 34 14.17 -3.23 14.06
N ALA A 35 14.79 -4.28 14.62
CA ALA A 35 14.14 -5.25 15.51
C ALA A 35 12.81 -5.82 14.95
N GLY A 36 12.76 -6.07 13.64
CA GLY A 36 11.58 -6.61 12.96
C GLY A 36 10.47 -5.61 12.68
N GLN A 37 10.65 -4.34 13.01
CA GLN A 37 9.69 -3.26 12.76
C GLN A 37 10.24 -2.31 11.70
N VAL A 38 9.36 -1.75 10.87
CA VAL A 38 9.76 -0.67 9.97
C VAL A 38 9.93 0.61 10.80
N ALA A 39 11.15 1.16 10.79
CA ALA A 39 11.54 2.35 11.55
C ALA A 39 11.48 3.63 10.70
N VAL A 40 11.87 3.53 9.43
CA VAL A 40 11.85 4.64 8.45
C VAL A 40 11.34 4.11 7.12
N GLY A 41 10.52 4.89 6.42
CA GLY A 41 10.10 4.63 5.04
C GLY A 41 10.19 5.88 4.20
N ALA A 42 10.59 5.73 2.94
CA ALA A 42 10.61 6.77 1.93
C ALA A 42 10.08 6.23 0.60
N LEU A 43 9.19 6.99 -0.03
CA LEU A 43 8.67 6.74 -1.37
C LEU A 43 9.04 7.92 -2.25
N GLY A 44 9.94 7.71 -3.21
CA GLY A 44 10.17 8.65 -4.29
C GLY A 44 9.15 8.41 -5.39
N CYS A 45 8.29 9.40 -5.66
CA CYS A 45 7.20 9.33 -6.63
C CYS A 45 7.42 10.40 -7.72
N PRO A 46 8.18 10.10 -8.80
CA PRO A 46 8.56 11.09 -9.81
C PRO A 46 7.38 11.69 -10.59
N ASN A 47 6.30 10.92 -10.74
CA ASN A 47 5.12 11.31 -11.54
C ASN A 47 3.95 11.78 -10.68
N LEU A 48 4.20 12.27 -9.46
CA LEU A 48 3.22 13.00 -8.66
C LEU A 48 3.64 14.48 -8.56
N ASN A 49 2.67 15.39 -8.56
CA ASN A 49 2.90 16.82 -8.35
C ASN A 49 2.87 17.22 -6.85
N HIS A 50 3.09 18.50 -6.54
CA HIS A 50 3.04 19.01 -5.16
C HIS A 50 1.69 18.83 -4.45
N GLN A 51 0.60 18.61 -5.19
CA GLN A 51 -0.70 18.24 -4.61
C GLN A 51 -0.80 16.76 -4.26
N LEU A 52 0.20 15.93 -4.58
CA LEU A 52 0.18 14.47 -4.52
C LEU A 52 -0.85 13.88 -5.50
N GLU A 53 -0.94 14.46 -6.70
CA GLU A 53 -1.79 14.01 -7.79
C GLU A 53 -0.95 13.51 -8.97
N PRO A 54 -1.44 12.52 -9.74
CA PRO A 54 -0.74 12.02 -10.92
C PRO A 54 -0.46 13.14 -11.94
N GLU A 55 0.82 13.38 -12.21
CA GLU A 55 1.30 14.32 -13.23
C GLU A 55 2.60 13.78 -13.84
N ILE A 56 2.50 13.23 -15.05
CA ILE A 56 3.66 12.67 -15.77
C ILE A 56 4.61 13.82 -16.15
N GLY A 57 5.87 13.71 -15.72
CA GLY A 57 6.86 14.76 -15.95
C GLY A 57 6.70 16.01 -15.06
N GLY A 58 5.87 15.92 -14.02
CA GLY A 58 5.76 16.94 -12.98
C GLY A 58 7.02 17.04 -12.11
N GLU A 59 6.96 17.87 -11.06
CA GLU A 59 8.11 18.12 -10.18
C GLU A 59 8.56 16.91 -9.36
N GLY A 60 7.70 15.90 -9.23
CA GLY A 60 7.94 14.73 -8.40
C GLY A 60 7.89 15.05 -6.90
N VAL A 61 7.57 14.03 -6.11
CA VAL A 61 7.51 14.14 -4.65
C VAL A 61 8.27 13.03 -3.96
N VAL A 62 8.69 13.28 -2.73
CA VAL A 62 9.20 12.29 -1.81
C VAL A 62 8.29 12.29 -0.57
N VAL A 63 7.73 11.13 -0.25
CA VAL A 63 6.98 10.93 1.00
C VAL A 63 7.87 10.18 1.98
N VAL A 64 8.04 10.74 3.19
CA VAL A 64 8.91 10.17 4.23
C VAL A 64 8.13 10.00 5.52
N ALA A 65 8.31 8.85 6.16
CA ALA A 65 7.76 8.56 7.47
C ALA A 65 8.82 7.98 8.41
N ILE A 66 8.75 8.38 9.68
CA ILE A 66 9.59 7.85 10.76
C ILE A 66 8.66 7.41 11.87
N ARG A 67 8.88 6.18 12.37
CA ARG A 67 8.05 5.55 13.39
C ARG A 67 7.86 6.47 14.60
N GLY A 68 6.61 6.78 14.94
CA GLY A 68 6.24 7.64 16.07
C GLY A 68 6.49 9.14 15.87
N GLN A 69 6.95 9.58 14.70
CA GLN A 69 7.22 11.00 14.40
C GLN A 69 6.18 11.56 13.43
N GLY A 70 5.58 10.72 12.58
CA GLY A 70 4.64 11.14 11.54
C GLY A 70 5.16 10.92 10.12
N CYS A 71 4.37 11.44 9.18
CA CYS A 71 4.56 11.30 7.74
C CYS A 71 4.53 12.68 7.06
N TRP A 72 5.44 12.96 6.15
CA TRP A 72 5.59 14.24 5.46
C TRP A 72 5.84 14.05 3.97
N ALA A 73 5.44 15.05 3.18
CA ALA A 73 5.79 15.15 1.78
C ALA A 73 6.76 16.31 1.53
N LEU A 74 7.65 16.10 0.55
CA LEU A 74 8.55 17.10 0.01
C LEU A 74 8.49 17.02 -1.52
N SER A 75 8.74 18.12 -2.24
CA SER A 75 9.08 18.03 -3.66
C SER A 75 10.46 17.36 -3.82
N MET A 76 10.76 16.84 -5.01
CA MET A 76 12.10 16.28 -5.28
C MET A 76 13.22 17.33 -5.18
N GLU A 77 12.89 18.61 -5.28
CA GLU A 77 13.81 19.74 -5.05
C GLU A 77 13.99 20.08 -3.56
N GLY A 78 13.33 19.35 -2.65
CA GLY A 78 13.48 19.50 -1.20
C GLY A 78 12.55 20.54 -0.57
N ARG A 79 11.59 21.11 -1.32
CA ARG A 79 10.57 22.00 -0.76
C ARG A 79 9.60 21.20 0.09
N SER A 80 9.39 21.58 1.36
CA SER A 80 8.38 20.93 2.20
C SER A 80 6.97 21.17 1.66
N LEU A 81 6.19 20.08 1.56
CA LEU A 81 4.77 20.10 1.18
C LEU A 81 3.85 19.89 2.39
N GLY A 82 4.43 19.72 3.59
CA GLY A 82 3.71 19.61 4.85
C GLY A 82 3.56 18.18 5.36
N LYS A 83 2.91 18.07 6.52
CA LYS A 83 2.57 16.80 7.18
C LYS A 83 1.36 16.18 6.47
N LEU A 84 1.42 14.87 6.23
CA LEU A 84 0.33 14.12 5.63
C LEU A 84 -0.59 13.53 6.71
N SER A 85 -1.85 13.32 6.33
CA SER A 85 -2.85 12.62 7.14
C SER A 85 -3.80 11.87 6.22
N VAL A 86 -4.14 10.63 6.58
CA VAL A 86 -5.22 9.89 5.93
C VAL A 86 -6.55 10.64 6.07
N SER A 87 -7.53 10.27 5.25
CA SER A 87 -8.86 10.87 5.29
C SER A 87 -9.59 10.52 6.60
N THR A 88 -10.62 11.30 6.93
CA THR A 88 -11.52 11.04 8.07
C THR A 88 -12.84 10.38 7.63
N ILE A 89 -12.90 9.80 6.43
CA ILE A 89 -14.10 9.16 5.91
C ILE A 89 -14.44 7.93 6.75
N THR A 90 -15.68 7.87 7.25
CA THR A 90 -16.20 6.77 8.08
C THR A 90 -17.33 6.01 7.40
N ASP A 91 -17.98 6.60 6.39
CA ASP A 91 -19.01 5.97 5.59
C ASP A 91 -18.38 5.15 4.44
N PRO A 92 -18.54 3.82 4.39
CA PRO A 92 -18.07 2.99 3.30
C PRO A 92 -18.59 3.42 1.92
N GLY A 93 -19.80 3.97 1.86
CA GLY A 93 -20.41 4.48 0.63
C GLY A 93 -19.67 5.68 0.03
N GLN A 94 -18.82 6.35 0.81
CA GLN A 94 -17.98 7.47 0.37
C GLN A 94 -16.51 7.10 0.16
N ALA A 95 -16.14 5.82 0.35
CA ALA A 95 -14.75 5.39 0.29
C ALA A 95 -14.22 5.33 -1.15
N ARG A 96 -13.04 5.90 -1.40
CA ARG A 96 -12.30 5.69 -2.66
C ARG A 96 -11.37 4.50 -2.52
N VAL A 97 -11.60 3.50 -3.37
CA VAL A 97 -10.78 2.30 -3.44
C VAL A 97 -9.61 2.53 -4.41
N LEU A 98 -8.38 2.34 -3.92
CA LEU A 98 -7.16 2.35 -4.72
C LEU A 98 -6.86 0.93 -5.23
N ARG A 99 -6.68 0.76 -6.54
CA ARG A 99 -6.33 -0.54 -7.15
C ARG A 99 -5.29 -0.39 -8.25
N SER A 100 -4.55 -1.46 -8.55
CA SER A 100 -3.60 -1.48 -9.66
C SER A 100 -4.30 -1.48 -11.03
N PHE A 101 -3.62 -1.00 -12.07
CA PHE A 101 -4.06 -1.19 -13.45
C PHE A 101 -3.97 -2.67 -13.86
N GLU A 102 -2.93 -3.35 -13.37
CA GLU A 102 -2.68 -4.76 -13.64
C GLU A 102 -3.64 -5.68 -12.89
N SER A 103 -4.56 -6.31 -13.62
CA SER A 103 -5.51 -7.30 -13.08
C SER A 103 -4.85 -8.59 -12.62
N GLY A 104 -3.69 -8.97 -13.19
CA GLY A 104 -3.03 -10.25 -12.89
C GLY A 104 -2.40 -10.36 -11.50
N HIS A 105 -2.18 -9.23 -10.83
CA HIS A 105 -1.52 -9.21 -9.51
C HIS A 105 -2.50 -9.27 -8.33
N THR A 106 -3.81 -9.40 -8.59
CA THR A 106 -4.85 -9.47 -7.55
C THR A 106 -6.03 -10.30 -8.05
N ASP A 107 -6.84 -10.85 -7.16
CA ASP A 107 -8.13 -11.43 -7.54
C ASP A 107 -9.10 -10.31 -7.94
N SER A 108 -9.25 -10.06 -9.24
CA SER A 108 -10.10 -8.96 -9.73
C SER A 108 -11.58 -9.23 -9.49
N GLY A 109 -12.02 -10.50 -9.54
CA GLY A 109 -13.41 -10.87 -9.31
C GLY A 109 -13.83 -10.69 -7.85
N LYS A 110 -12.99 -11.12 -6.90
CA LYS A 110 -13.25 -10.83 -5.47
C LYS A 110 -13.16 -9.34 -5.15
N LEU A 111 -12.26 -8.60 -5.81
CA LEU A 111 -12.18 -7.16 -5.61
C LEU A 111 -13.45 -6.45 -6.08
N GLU A 112 -14.03 -6.86 -7.21
CA GLU A 112 -15.33 -6.35 -7.68
C GLU A 112 -16.43 -6.65 -6.66
N GLN A 113 -16.51 -7.89 -6.14
CA GLN A 113 -17.45 -8.23 -5.07
C GLN A 113 -17.26 -7.36 -3.83
N ILE A 114 -16.02 -7.10 -3.40
CA ILE A 114 -15.74 -6.21 -2.26
C ILE A 114 -16.26 -4.79 -2.54
N ILE A 115 -16.00 -4.25 -3.73
CA ILE A 115 -16.45 -2.91 -4.13
C ILE A 115 -17.99 -2.83 -4.15
N GLU A 116 -18.67 -3.87 -4.65
CA GLU A 116 -20.13 -3.97 -4.63
C GLU A 116 -20.67 -4.00 -3.19
N HIS A 117 -20.05 -4.77 -2.29
CA HIS A 117 -20.45 -4.85 -0.88
C HIS A 117 -20.21 -3.54 -0.13
N LEU A 118 -19.14 -2.80 -0.47
CA LEU A 118 -18.88 -1.46 0.07
C LEU A 118 -19.95 -0.47 -0.35
N GLY A 119 -20.59 -0.67 -1.52
CA GLY A 119 -21.60 0.24 -2.06
C GLY A 119 -21.06 1.65 -2.33
N THR A 120 -19.77 1.77 -2.64
CA THR A 120 -19.14 3.09 -2.83
C THR A 120 -19.70 3.83 -4.04
N ALA A 121 -19.98 5.12 -3.86
CA ALA A 121 -20.42 6.02 -4.91
C ALA A 121 -19.28 6.50 -5.82
N HIS A 122 -18.02 6.24 -5.45
CA HIS A 122 -16.85 6.71 -6.19
C HIS A 122 -16.22 5.62 -7.03
N PRO A 123 -15.83 5.90 -8.29
CA PRO A 123 -15.08 4.93 -9.09
C PRO A 123 -13.73 4.64 -8.43
N PRO A 124 -13.19 3.41 -8.58
CA PRO A 124 -11.85 3.09 -8.11
C PRO A 124 -10.79 3.97 -8.76
N VAL A 125 -9.79 4.38 -7.98
CA VAL A 125 -8.61 5.08 -8.47
C VAL A 125 -7.59 4.03 -8.94
N LEU A 126 -7.33 4.01 -10.24
CA LEU A 126 -6.36 3.10 -10.85
C LEU A 126 -4.96 3.69 -10.75
N MET A 127 -4.03 2.96 -10.13
CA MET A 127 -2.64 3.39 -10.02
C MET A 127 -1.71 2.21 -9.71
N ASP A 128 -0.59 2.13 -10.42
CA ASP A 128 0.45 1.15 -10.14
C ASP A 128 1.35 1.58 -8.97
N SER A 129 2.21 0.68 -8.51
CA SER A 129 3.22 0.92 -7.46
C SER A 129 2.68 1.33 -6.08
N GLN A 130 3.59 1.55 -5.15
CA GLN A 130 3.42 2.10 -3.82
C GLN A 130 3.05 3.58 -3.84
N ALA A 131 2.91 4.22 -5.02
CA ALA A 131 2.27 5.54 -5.15
C ALA A 131 0.85 5.53 -4.51
N LYS A 132 0.20 4.36 -4.47
CA LYS A 132 -1.09 4.18 -3.78
C LYS A 132 -1.00 4.48 -2.29
N TYR A 133 0.10 4.07 -1.63
CA TYR A 133 0.33 4.40 -0.23
C TYR A 133 0.55 5.90 -0.02
N ALA A 134 1.24 6.58 -0.94
CA ALA A 134 1.41 8.03 -0.91
C ALA A 134 0.06 8.78 -1.04
N LEU A 135 -0.78 8.39 -1.99
CA LEU A 135 -2.13 8.98 -2.14
C LEU A 135 -3.01 8.71 -0.91
N MET A 136 -2.96 7.51 -0.34
CA MET A 136 -3.70 7.19 0.90
C MET A 136 -3.21 8.04 2.08
N ALA A 137 -1.90 8.16 2.27
CA ALA A 137 -1.30 8.99 3.30
C ALA A 137 -1.68 10.47 3.15
N ALA A 138 -1.86 10.94 1.92
CA ALA A 138 -2.35 12.29 1.61
C ALA A 138 -3.88 12.46 1.73
N GLY A 139 -4.61 11.44 2.19
CA GLY A 139 -6.06 11.47 2.31
C GLY A 139 -6.80 11.49 0.97
N LYS A 140 -6.15 11.05 -0.11
CA LYS A 140 -6.73 10.94 -1.47
C LYS A 140 -7.22 9.53 -1.83
N GLY A 141 -7.07 8.57 -0.93
CA GLY A 141 -7.63 7.23 -1.03
C GLY A 141 -7.93 6.67 0.35
N ASP A 142 -8.89 5.75 0.42
CA ASP A 142 -9.49 5.34 1.70
C ASP A 142 -9.27 3.85 1.98
N LEU A 143 -9.26 3.02 0.93
CA LEU A 143 -9.05 1.58 1.00
C LEU A 143 -8.13 1.10 -0.12
N LEU A 144 -7.24 0.16 0.18
CA LEU A 144 -6.38 -0.52 -0.77
C LEU A 144 -6.36 -2.00 -0.43
N PHE A 145 -6.72 -2.81 -1.42
CA PHE A 145 -6.72 -4.27 -1.30
C PHE A 145 -5.66 -4.87 -2.22
N ARG A 146 -4.87 -5.78 -1.67
CA ARG A 146 -3.96 -6.65 -2.40
C ARG A 146 -4.37 -8.09 -2.15
N LEU A 147 -5.21 -8.62 -3.04
CA LEU A 147 -5.78 -9.96 -2.89
C LEU A 147 -4.84 -11.01 -3.49
N LEU A 148 -4.95 -12.25 -3.00
CA LEU A 148 -4.21 -13.38 -3.56
C LEU A 148 -4.70 -13.66 -4.98
N SER A 149 -3.82 -13.51 -5.96
CA SER A 149 -4.16 -13.80 -7.36
C SER A 149 -4.40 -15.30 -7.57
N PRO A 150 -5.55 -15.72 -8.14
CA PRO A 150 -5.80 -17.12 -8.47
C PRO A 150 -4.79 -17.69 -9.47
N ALA A 151 -4.18 -16.82 -10.29
CA ALA A 151 -3.13 -17.22 -11.24
C ALA A 151 -1.79 -17.54 -10.56
N GLN A 152 -1.60 -17.14 -9.30
CA GLN A 152 -0.38 -17.37 -8.53
C GLN A 152 -0.71 -17.72 -7.06
N PRO A 153 -1.33 -18.88 -6.78
CA PRO A 153 -1.83 -19.22 -5.45
C PRO A 153 -0.74 -19.35 -4.39
N GLY A 154 0.49 -19.67 -4.80
CA GLY A 154 1.68 -19.74 -3.92
C GLY A 154 2.48 -18.45 -3.82
N TYR A 155 1.99 -17.33 -4.38
CA TYR A 155 2.72 -16.07 -4.35
C TYR A 155 2.86 -15.55 -2.91
N VAL A 156 4.07 -15.10 -2.59
CA VAL A 156 4.41 -14.46 -1.33
C VAL A 156 4.88 -13.04 -1.62
N GLU A 157 4.13 -12.07 -1.10
CA GLU A 157 4.46 -10.64 -1.17
C GLU A 157 5.88 -10.39 -0.67
N LYS A 158 6.63 -9.54 -1.37
CA LYS A 158 7.99 -9.22 -0.97
C LYS A 158 7.99 -8.08 0.03
N ILE A 159 8.95 -8.09 0.93
CA ILE A 159 9.03 -7.06 1.97
C ILE A 159 9.28 -5.66 1.38
N TRP A 160 10.02 -5.56 0.26
CA TRP A 160 10.28 -4.28 -0.40
C TRP A 160 9.04 -3.68 -1.06
N ASP A 161 8.04 -4.49 -1.41
CA ASP A 161 6.77 -4.05 -2.00
C ASP A 161 5.82 -3.42 -0.96
N GLN A 162 6.10 -3.60 0.35
CA GLN A 162 5.16 -3.24 1.42
C GLN A 162 5.79 -2.40 2.55
N ALA A 163 7.08 -2.57 2.86
CA ALA A 163 7.68 -1.97 4.05
C ALA A 163 7.60 -0.43 4.04
N ALA A 164 8.03 0.23 2.96
CA ALA A 164 8.03 1.69 2.89
C ALA A 164 6.61 2.27 2.87
N GLY A 165 5.71 1.68 2.07
CA GLY A 165 4.31 2.09 2.02
C GLY A 165 3.55 1.90 3.33
N SER A 166 3.81 0.80 4.06
CA SER A 166 3.13 0.50 5.31
C SER A 166 3.35 1.57 6.37
N ILE A 167 4.61 1.93 6.65
CA ILE A 167 4.93 2.98 7.63
C ILE A 167 4.44 4.36 7.17
N VAL A 168 4.46 4.65 5.87
CA VAL A 168 3.93 5.91 5.31
C VAL A 168 2.44 6.08 5.63
N VAL A 169 1.64 5.01 5.51
CA VAL A 169 0.21 5.06 5.85
C VAL A 169 -0.01 5.06 7.36
N GLU A 170 0.70 4.22 8.11
CA GLU A 170 0.55 4.14 9.57
C GLU A 170 0.87 5.47 10.26
N GLU A 171 1.97 6.12 9.87
CA GLU A 171 2.40 7.40 10.44
C GLU A 171 1.57 8.60 9.94
N ALA A 172 0.84 8.44 8.83
CA ALA A 172 -0.21 9.36 8.41
C ALA A 172 -1.56 9.12 9.15
N GLY A 173 -1.62 8.17 10.10
CA GLY A 173 -2.80 7.88 10.91
C GLY A 173 -3.65 6.70 10.42
N GLY A 174 -3.26 6.07 9.30
CA GLY A 174 -3.94 4.91 8.74
C GLY A 174 -3.67 3.61 9.48
N LYS A 175 -4.09 2.49 8.87
CA LYS A 175 -3.89 1.13 9.38
C LYS A 175 -3.59 0.18 8.23
N VAL A 176 -2.57 -0.66 8.41
CA VAL A 176 -2.15 -1.69 7.44
C VAL A 176 -2.08 -3.04 8.14
N THR A 177 -2.69 -4.05 7.53
CA THR A 177 -2.66 -5.45 7.98
C THR A 177 -2.62 -6.36 6.76
N ASP A 178 -2.52 -7.66 7.00
CA ASP A 178 -2.95 -8.64 5.99
C ASP A 178 -4.49 -8.77 5.95
N LEU A 179 -4.99 -9.62 5.07
CA LEU A 179 -6.43 -9.83 4.85
C LEU A 179 -7.15 -10.56 6.00
N SER A 180 -6.41 -11.13 6.96
CA SER A 180 -6.98 -11.69 8.20
C SER A 180 -7.09 -10.63 9.32
N GLY A 181 -6.40 -9.49 9.16
CA GLY A 181 -6.27 -8.45 10.18
C GLY A 181 -4.99 -8.55 11.00
N LYS A 182 -4.05 -9.44 10.66
CA LYS A 182 -2.76 -9.57 11.35
C LYS A 182 -1.78 -8.51 10.85
N THR A 183 -0.95 -7.97 11.75
CA THR A 183 0.17 -7.09 11.38
C THR A 183 1.13 -7.79 10.42
N LEU A 184 1.70 -7.04 9.48
CA LEU A 184 2.70 -7.57 8.54
C LEU A 184 3.98 -7.97 9.30
N ASP A 185 4.43 -9.21 9.10
CA ASP A 185 5.61 -9.79 9.74
C ASP A 185 6.82 -9.72 8.79
N PHE A 186 7.66 -8.71 9.01
CA PHE A 186 8.89 -8.50 8.25
C PHE A 186 10.10 -9.31 8.78
N THR A 187 9.90 -10.21 9.75
CA THR A 187 11.00 -10.97 10.40
C THR A 187 11.34 -12.28 9.68
N ARG A 188 10.60 -12.64 8.64
CA ARG A 188 10.65 -13.97 7.98
C ARG A 188 11.47 -13.99 6.70
N GLY A 189 12.50 -13.14 6.61
CA GLY A 189 13.34 -13.02 5.43
C GLY A 189 12.77 -12.07 4.39
N ARG A 190 12.85 -12.45 3.11
CA ARG A 190 12.52 -11.56 1.98
C ARG A 190 11.04 -11.50 1.60
N GLY A 191 10.20 -12.30 2.23
CA GLY A 191 8.77 -12.37 1.92
C GLY A 191 7.91 -12.40 3.18
N LEU A 192 6.69 -11.90 3.04
CA LEU A 192 5.65 -11.90 4.07
C LEU A 192 4.98 -13.27 4.15
N THR A 193 5.76 -14.29 4.52
CA THR A 193 5.35 -15.71 4.50
C THR A 193 4.24 -16.03 5.51
N GLU A 194 4.19 -15.27 6.60
CA GLU A 194 3.25 -15.38 7.72
C GLU A 194 2.03 -14.46 7.57
N ASN A 195 1.84 -13.88 6.38
CA ASN A 195 0.72 -13.02 6.04
C ASN A 195 0.05 -13.47 4.74
N ILE A 196 -1.18 -12.98 4.52
CA ILE A 196 -1.99 -13.29 3.35
C ILE A 196 -2.57 -12.01 2.74
N GLY A 197 -2.05 -11.62 1.57
CA GLY A 197 -2.42 -10.36 0.94
C GLY A 197 -2.13 -9.15 1.85
N VAL A 198 -2.68 -7.99 1.47
CA VAL A 198 -2.54 -6.74 2.22
C VAL A 198 -3.83 -5.94 2.16
N LEU A 199 -4.21 -5.37 3.31
CA LEU A 199 -5.24 -4.34 3.43
C LEU A 199 -4.60 -3.08 4.04
N ALA A 200 -4.68 -1.98 3.31
CA ALA A 200 -4.39 -0.67 3.85
C ALA A 200 -5.63 0.21 3.82
N SER A 201 -5.76 1.08 4.82
CA SER A 201 -6.94 1.92 4.98
C SER A 201 -6.63 3.20 5.74
N ASN A 202 -7.59 4.13 5.72
CA ASN A 202 -7.63 5.29 6.59
C ASN A 202 -7.90 4.99 8.08
N ARG A 203 -7.75 3.74 8.54
CA ARG A 203 -8.09 3.23 9.88
C ARG A 203 -9.57 3.15 10.20
N HIS A 204 -10.35 4.17 9.85
CA HIS A 204 -11.78 4.25 10.17
C HIS A 204 -12.61 3.14 9.51
N LEU A 205 -12.26 2.79 8.28
CA LEU A 205 -12.97 1.77 7.49
C LEU A 205 -12.35 0.36 7.63
N HIS A 206 -11.27 0.21 8.40
CA HIS A 206 -10.43 -0.98 8.34
C HIS A 206 -11.16 -2.25 8.77
N ASP A 207 -11.82 -2.21 9.93
CA ASP A 207 -12.44 -3.41 10.50
C ASP A 207 -13.67 -3.83 9.67
N HIS A 208 -14.43 -2.86 9.15
CA HIS A 208 -15.53 -3.13 8.21
C HIS A 208 -15.02 -3.73 6.89
N ALA A 209 -13.91 -3.22 6.34
CA ALA A 209 -13.30 -3.79 5.15
C ALA A 209 -12.82 -5.24 5.38
N LEU A 210 -12.30 -5.58 6.57
CA LEU A 210 -11.96 -6.95 6.93
C LEU A 210 -13.20 -7.87 7.00
N GLU A 211 -14.34 -7.38 7.50
CA GLU A 211 -15.60 -8.13 7.51
C GLU A 211 -16.04 -8.50 6.09
N ILE A 212 -15.97 -7.56 5.15
CA ILE A 212 -16.31 -7.80 3.75
C ILE A 212 -15.30 -8.78 3.11
N VAL A 213 -14.00 -8.59 3.37
CA VAL A 213 -12.95 -9.51 2.90
C VAL A 213 -13.22 -10.95 3.36
N ARG A 214 -13.66 -11.15 4.61
CA ARG A 214 -14.07 -12.46 5.13
C ARG A 214 -15.34 -12.98 4.46
N SER A 215 -16.35 -12.14 4.25
CA SER A 215 -17.63 -12.55 3.65
C SER A 215 -17.48 -13.05 2.21
N VAL A 216 -16.57 -12.45 1.43
CA VAL A 216 -16.24 -12.90 0.07
C VAL A 216 -15.17 -14.01 0.05
N GLY A 217 -14.66 -14.42 1.21
CA GLY A 217 -13.64 -15.45 1.36
C GLY A 217 -12.30 -15.08 0.71
N ALA A 218 -11.92 -13.81 0.74
CA ALA A 218 -10.62 -13.32 0.26
C ALA A 218 -9.50 -13.42 1.33
N ASP A 219 -9.85 -13.77 2.57
CA ASP A 219 -9.01 -13.91 3.75
C ASP A 219 -8.31 -15.27 3.89
N ARG A 220 -8.26 -16.08 2.84
CA ARG A 220 -7.68 -17.43 2.88
C ARG A 220 -7.08 -17.83 1.55
N ARG A 221 -6.01 -18.62 1.60
CA ARG A 221 -5.49 -19.32 0.41
C ARG A 221 -6.53 -20.34 -0.03
N GLN A 222 -6.78 -20.47 -1.34
CA GLN A 222 -7.65 -21.54 -1.83
C GLN A 222 -6.99 -22.89 -1.49
N GLU A 223 -7.76 -23.79 -0.88
CA GLU A 223 -7.30 -25.14 -0.58
C GLU A 223 -7.29 -25.97 -1.88
N GLY A 224 -6.15 -26.59 -2.21
CA GLY A 224 -6.06 -27.62 -3.26
C GLY A 224 -5.73 -27.14 -4.68
N VAL A 225 -4.57 -26.50 -4.87
CA VAL A 225 -3.87 -26.48 -6.16
C VAL A 225 -2.57 -27.27 -6.05
#